data_AF-A0AAE6QFJ0-F1
#
_entry.id   AF-A0AAE6QFJ0-F1
#
_cell.length_a   1.000
_cell.length_b   1.000
_cell.length_c   1.000
_cell.angle_alpha   90.00
_cell.angle_beta   90.00
_cell.angle_gamma   90.00
#
_symmetry.space_group_name_H-M   'P 1'
#
loop_
_entity.id
_entity.type
_entity.pdbx_description
1 polymer ?
#
loop_
_entity_poly.entity_id
_entity_poly.type
_entity_poly.pdbx_seq_one_letter_code
_entity_poly.pdbx_strand_id
1 'polypeptide(L)'
;MSKHPIPDWLRSQFSRIEDEVQKLGPCGVFTQMRTVTQAYFEQQAEADQPPALGGEAELDGLSFQKSRQANVKRLASSKYKLCEQNWQPAHWMNALTGEAGECANIIKKVDRGDYSLESALPNIAREFADIHCYLDILAFKLSIDLGAATVSKFDEVSERIGSSIRLCEPVKEPDVCGACNGKREVFHRGLEDGW
;
A
#
# COMPACT_ATOMS: atom_id res chain seq x y z
N MET A 1 -51.99 6.45 18.63
CA MET A 1 -51.17 7.69 18.65
C MET A 1 -49.88 7.37 19.39
N SER A 2 -48.71 7.62 18.78
CA SER A 2 -47.41 7.28 19.37
C SER A 2 -47.22 8.00 20.71
N LYS A 3 -46.79 7.29 21.76
CA LYS A 3 -46.63 7.80 23.13
C LYS A 3 -45.37 8.67 23.35
N HIS A 4 -44.62 8.95 22.29
CA HIS A 4 -43.37 9.70 22.37
C HIS A 4 -43.49 10.92 21.44
N PRO A 5 -43.80 12.11 21.97
CA PRO A 5 -43.86 13.32 21.15
C PRO A 5 -42.46 13.62 20.60
N ILE A 6 -42.38 13.86 19.29
CA ILE A 6 -41.15 14.29 18.63
C ILE A 6 -40.73 15.64 19.25
N PRO A 7 -39.49 15.78 19.77
CA PRO A 7 -38.99 17.03 20.33
C PRO A 7 -39.05 18.20 19.34
N ASP A 8 -39.33 19.40 19.82
CA ASP A 8 -39.54 20.59 18.96
C ASP A 8 -38.33 20.95 18.09
N TRP A 9 -37.12 20.75 18.62
CA TRP A 9 -35.89 20.95 17.84
C TRP A 9 -35.82 20.01 16.63
N LEU A 10 -36.27 18.76 16.80
CA LEU A 10 -36.26 17.74 15.76
C LEU A 10 -37.38 18.00 14.74
N ARG A 11 -38.56 18.46 15.18
CA ARG A 11 -39.62 18.93 14.28
C ARG A 11 -39.18 20.11 13.43
N SER A 12 -38.45 21.06 14.00
CA SER A 12 -37.89 22.19 13.27
C SER A 12 -36.89 21.76 12.20
N GLN A 13 -36.05 20.75 12.47
CA GLN A 13 -35.15 20.19 11.46
C GLN A 13 -35.92 19.51 10.32
N PHE A 14 -36.93 18.69 10.63
CA PHE A 14 -37.77 18.06 9.60
C PHE A 14 -38.50 19.10 8.74
N SER A 15 -39.07 20.14 9.35
CA SER A 15 -39.73 21.23 8.62
C SER A 15 -38.80 21.94 7.64
N ARG A 16 -37.54 22.17 8.03
CA ARG A 16 -36.55 22.80 7.13
C ARG A 16 -36.20 21.91 5.94
N ILE A 17 -36.10 20.60 6.14
CA ILE A 17 -35.86 19.63 5.06
C ILE A 17 -37.07 19.59 4.12
N GLU A 18 -38.29 19.58 4.67
CA GLU A 18 -39.53 19.61 3.87
C GLU A 18 -39.63 20.89 3.03
N ASP A 19 -39.29 22.05 3.60
CA ASP A 19 -39.23 23.33 2.89
C ASP A 19 -38.18 23.32 1.76
N GLU A 20 -37.01 22.71 1.99
CA GLU A 20 -35.97 22.55 0.97
C GLU A 20 -36.40 21.59 -0.15
N VAL A 21 -37.04 20.47 0.20
CA VAL A 21 -37.60 19.52 -0.78
C VAL A 21 -38.70 20.17 -1.62
N GLN A 22 -39.56 21.01 -1.04
CA GLN A 22 -40.58 21.76 -1.78
C GLN A 22 -39.97 22.77 -2.76
N LYS A 23 -38.85 23.40 -2.40
CA LYS A 23 -38.20 24.42 -3.24
C LYS A 23 -37.36 23.82 -4.37
N LEU A 24 -36.63 22.74 -4.11
CA LEU A 24 -35.62 22.18 -5.01
C LEU A 24 -36.08 20.93 -5.74
N GLY A 25 -37.15 20.29 -5.25
CA GLY A 25 -37.55 18.94 -5.63
C GLY A 25 -36.58 17.87 -5.07
N PRO A 26 -36.99 16.59 -5.07
CA PRO A 26 -36.19 15.51 -4.49
C PRO A 26 -34.78 15.42 -5.07
N CYS A 27 -34.65 15.52 -6.41
CA CYS A 27 -33.35 15.47 -7.10
C CYS A 27 -32.45 16.67 -6.79
N GLY A 28 -33.03 17.85 -6.52
CA GLY A 28 -32.29 19.05 -6.16
C GLY A 28 -31.64 18.94 -4.78
N VAL A 29 -32.34 18.35 -3.81
CA VAL A 29 -31.81 18.09 -2.47
C VAL A 29 -30.63 17.10 -2.50
N PHE A 30 -30.74 16.00 -3.26
CA PHE A 30 -29.62 15.06 -3.43
C PHE A 30 -28.42 15.71 -4.14
N THR A 31 -28.67 16.59 -5.11
CA THR A 31 -27.61 17.32 -5.80
C THR A 31 -26.89 18.27 -4.84
N GLN A 32 -27.63 19.03 -4.03
CA GLN A 32 -27.04 19.93 -3.05
C GLN A 32 -26.27 19.17 -1.97
N MET A 33 -26.82 18.07 -1.46
CA MET A 33 -26.14 17.21 -0.48
C MET A 33 -24.82 16.67 -1.04
N ARG A 34 -24.81 16.21 -2.30
CA ARG A 34 -23.59 15.78 -2.99
C ARG A 34 -22.59 16.93 -3.11
N THR A 35 -23.01 18.12 -3.53
CA THR A 35 -22.14 19.28 -3.70
C THR A 35 -21.53 19.75 -2.38
N VAL A 36 -22.33 19.83 -1.31
CA VAL A 36 -21.85 20.24 0.02
C VAL A 36 -20.87 19.21 0.58
N THR A 37 -21.19 17.92 0.44
CA THR A 37 -20.30 16.83 0.86
C THR A 37 -18.99 16.86 0.09
N GLN A 38 -19.06 17.09 -1.22
CA GLN A 38 -17.88 17.19 -2.07
C GLN A 38 -17.02 18.41 -1.71
N ALA A 39 -17.62 19.59 -1.52
CA ALA A 39 -16.90 20.79 -1.09
C ALA A 39 -16.24 20.62 0.28
N TYR A 40 -16.89 19.92 1.22
CA TYR A 40 -16.30 19.59 2.52
C TYR A 40 -15.06 18.70 2.37
N PHE A 41 -15.12 17.66 1.54
CA PHE A 41 -13.97 16.79 1.28
C PHE A 41 -12.87 17.48 0.47
N GLU A 42 -13.20 18.39 -0.44
CA GLU A 42 -12.22 19.20 -1.18
C GLU A 42 -11.47 20.15 -0.24
N GLN A 43 -12.18 20.83 0.68
CA GLN A 43 -11.56 21.67 1.71
C GLN A 43 -10.68 20.86 2.68
N GLN A 44 -11.11 19.66 3.04
CA GLN A 44 -10.32 18.76 3.89
C GLN A 44 -9.07 18.25 3.15
N ALA A 45 -9.18 17.94 1.85
CA ALA A 45 -8.06 17.49 1.03
C ALA A 45 -7.01 18.59 0.82
N GLU A 46 -7.40 19.87 0.74
CA GLU A 46 -6.46 21.01 0.73
C GLU A 46 -5.73 21.17 2.06
N ALA A 47 -6.40 20.94 3.19
CA ALA A 47 -5.81 21.04 4.53
C ALA A 47 -4.89 19.86 4.88
N ASP A 48 -5.20 18.66 4.38
CA ASP A 48 -4.45 17.44 4.63
C ASP A 48 -3.40 17.15 3.55
N GLN A 49 -3.11 18.10 2.63
CA GLN A 49 -2.03 17.94 1.67
C GLN A 49 -0.73 17.65 2.43
N PRO A 50 -0.21 16.41 2.35
CA PRO A 50 1.03 16.08 3.02
C PRO A 50 2.13 16.91 2.38
N PRO A 51 3.18 17.27 3.14
CA PRO A 51 4.28 18.04 2.59
C PRO A 51 4.77 17.40 1.29
N ALA A 52 5.06 18.23 0.30
CA ALA A 52 5.66 17.80 -0.95
C ALA A 52 6.79 16.82 -0.65
N LEU A 53 6.91 15.77 -1.47
CA LEU A 53 8.05 14.84 -1.45
C LEU A 53 9.32 15.63 -1.82
N GLY A 54 9.80 16.43 -0.87
CA GLY A 54 10.82 17.46 -1.02
C GLY A 54 11.85 17.26 0.05
N GLY A 55 12.69 16.25 -0.16
CA GLY A 55 13.90 16.01 0.59
C GLY A 55 14.80 15.15 -0.27
N GLU A 56 15.87 15.74 -0.78
CA GLU A 56 17.00 15.02 -1.38
C GLU A 56 17.73 14.27 -0.25
N ALA A 57 17.07 13.28 0.34
CA ALA A 57 17.81 12.25 1.05
C ALA A 57 18.61 11.54 -0.04
N GLU A 58 19.93 11.66 0.01
CA GLU A 58 20.84 10.86 -0.80
C GLU A 58 20.65 9.40 -0.37
N LEU A 59 19.68 8.74 -1.02
CA LEU A 59 19.36 7.35 -0.78
C LEU A 59 20.40 6.53 -1.52
N ASP A 60 21.54 6.28 -0.89
CA ASP A 60 22.30 5.07 -1.18
C ASP A 60 21.28 3.91 -1.09
N GLY A 61 21.01 3.29 -2.26
CA GLY A 61 19.68 2.79 -2.64
C GLY A 61 18.91 2.03 -1.55
N LEU A 62 17.59 2.22 -1.49
CA LEU A 62 16.73 1.47 -0.55
C LEU A 62 16.82 -0.04 -0.84
N SER A 63 17.37 -0.81 0.10
CA SER A 63 17.35 -2.27 0.03
C SER A 63 16.10 -2.86 0.69
N PHE A 64 15.71 -4.06 0.26
CA PHE A 64 14.64 -4.83 0.91
C PHE A 64 14.90 -5.02 2.41
N GLN A 65 16.15 -5.24 2.80
CA GLN A 65 16.53 -5.39 4.22
C GLN A 65 16.31 -4.10 5.00
N LYS A 66 16.69 -2.94 4.45
CA LYS A 66 16.49 -1.64 5.09
C LYS A 66 15.00 -1.32 5.23
N SER A 67 14.20 -1.61 4.19
CA SER A 67 12.74 -1.48 4.22
C SER A 67 12.12 -2.38 5.31
N ARG A 68 12.50 -3.67 5.34
CA ARG A 68 12.07 -4.64 6.35
C ARG A 68 12.36 -4.18 7.77
N GLN A 69 13.58 -3.75 8.04
CA GLN A 69 13.98 -3.28 9.37
C GLN A 69 13.16 -2.07 9.83
N ALA A 70 12.90 -1.12 8.93
CA ALA A 70 12.07 0.03 9.23
C ALA A 70 10.61 -0.37 9.50
N ASN A 71 10.06 -1.29 8.70
CA ASN A 71 8.69 -1.79 8.88
C ASN A 71 8.50 -2.53 10.20
N VAL A 72 9.44 -3.40 10.58
CA VAL A 72 9.39 -4.11 11.87
C VAL A 72 9.39 -3.12 13.05
N LYS A 73 10.23 -2.07 12.98
CA LYS A 73 10.22 -1.00 13.99
C LYS A 73 8.87 -0.26 14.03
N ARG A 74 8.26 0.01 12.88
CA ARG A 74 6.95 0.66 12.77
C ARG A 74 5.83 -0.21 13.36
N LEU A 75 5.86 -1.53 13.13
CA LEU A 75 4.89 -2.47 13.69
C LEU A 75 4.95 -2.53 15.22
N ALA A 76 6.12 -2.34 15.82
CA ALA A 76 6.28 -2.27 17.28
C ALA A 76 5.72 -0.98 17.91
N SER A 77 5.31 0.00 17.11
CA SER A 77 4.74 1.25 17.61
C SER A 77 3.32 1.08 18.16
N SER A 78 2.90 1.99 19.03
CA SER A 78 1.55 1.99 19.62
C SER A 78 0.43 2.03 18.58
N LYS A 79 0.67 2.69 17.43
CA LYS A 79 -0.31 2.81 16.33
C LYS A 79 -0.68 1.46 15.72
N TYR A 80 0.28 0.53 15.63
CA TYR A 80 0.08 -0.78 15.01
C TYR A 80 -0.20 -1.90 16.02
N LYS A 81 -0.11 -1.61 17.32
CA LYS A 81 -0.29 -2.61 18.39
C LYS A 81 -1.57 -3.44 18.26
N LEU A 82 -2.69 -2.80 17.95
CA LEU A 82 -3.97 -3.52 17.82
C LEU A 82 -4.00 -4.41 16.57
N CYS A 83 -3.41 -3.94 15.46
CA CYS A 83 -3.27 -4.73 14.24
C CYS A 83 -2.36 -5.93 14.51
N GLU A 84 -1.20 -5.71 15.12
CA GLU A 84 -0.24 -6.77 15.47
C GLU A 84 -0.87 -7.87 16.35
N GLN A 85 -1.80 -7.52 17.23
CA GLN A 85 -2.45 -8.48 18.13
C GLN A 85 -3.60 -9.26 17.49
N ASN A 86 -4.33 -8.65 16.55
CA ASN A 86 -5.61 -9.20 16.08
C ASN A 86 -5.63 -9.57 14.60
N TRP A 87 -4.75 -8.98 13.79
CA TRP A 87 -4.77 -9.18 12.36
C TRP A 87 -4.16 -10.53 11.99
N GLN A 88 -4.76 -11.11 10.96
CA GLN A 88 -4.37 -12.37 10.34
C GLN A 88 -3.84 -12.04 8.95
N PRO A 89 -3.14 -12.98 8.26
CA PRO A 89 -2.63 -12.70 6.91
C PRO A 89 -3.67 -12.13 5.94
N ALA A 90 -4.93 -12.58 6.02
CA ALA A 90 -6.02 -12.03 5.22
C ALA A 90 -6.30 -10.54 5.49
N HIS A 91 -6.20 -10.08 6.74
CA HIS A 91 -6.38 -8.68 7.08
C HIS A 91 -5.25 -7.80 6.51
N TRP A 92 -4.00 -8.30 6.57
CA TRP A 92 -2.85 -7.63 5.94
C TRP A 92 -2.98 -7.59 4.42
N MET A 93 -3.45 -8.68 3.80
CA MET A 93 -3.75 -8.71 2.37
C MET A 93 -4.86 -7.73 1.99
N ASN A 94 -5.89 -7.59 2.82
CA ASN A 94 -6.94 -6.59 2.60
C ASN A 94 -6.40 -5.17 2.69
N ALA A 95 -5.50 -4.87 3.63
CA ALA A 95 -4.84 -3.55 3.70
C ALA A 95 -4.03 -3.27 2.44
N LEU A 96 -3.19 -4.22 2.00
CA LEU A 96 -2.46 -4.13 0.72
C LEU A 96 -3.40 -3.88 -0.47
N THR A 97 -4.52 -4.60 -0.52
CA THR A 97 -5.52 -4.45 -1.59
C THR A 97 -6.23 -3.11 -1.52
N GLY A 98 -6.41 -2.55 -0.32
CA GLY A 98 -6.93 -1.21 -0.09
C GLY A 98 -6.06 -0.15 -0.79
N GLU A 99 -4.77 -0.11 -0.48
CA GLU A 99 -3.82 0.85 -1.10
C GLU A 99 -3.75 0.68 -2.62
N ALA A 100 -3.79 -0.58 -3.10
CA ALA A 100 -3.86 -0.86 -4.54
C ALA A 100 -5.16 -0.33 -5.18
N GLY A 101 -6.28 -0.41 -4.45
CA GLY A 101 -7.57 0.13 -4.87
C GLY A 101 -7.60 1.66 -4.90
N GLU A 102 -6.96 2.33 -3.93
CA GLU A 102 -6.80 3.78 -3.92
C GLU A 102 -5.96 4.26 -5.11
N CYS A 103 -4.83 3.59 -5.38
CA CYS A 103 -4.02 3.83 -6.57
C CYS A 103 -4.83 3.67 -7.87
N ALA A 104 -5.53 2.55 -8.01
CA ALA A 104 -6.36 2.27 -9.17
C ALA A 104 -7.47 3.32 -9.35
N ASN A 105 -8.02 3.83 -8.24
CA ASN A 105 -9.02 4.88 -8.27
C ASN A 105 -8.47 6.23 -8.75
N ILE A 106 -7.22 6.57 -8.43
CA ILE A 106 -6.57 7.78 -8.97
C ILE A 106 -6.31 7.60 -10.46
N ILE A 107 -5.73 6.48 -10.88
CA ILE A 107 -5.38 6.21 -12.27
C ILE A 107 -6.64 6.23 -13.16
N LYS A 108 -7.74 5.58 -12.76
CA LYS A 108 -8.98 5.62 -13.57
C LYS A 108 -9.57 7.04 -13.69
N LYS A 109 -9.32 7.92 -12.72
CA LYS A 109 -9.79 9.32 -12.76
C LYS A 109 -8.95 10.15 -13.73
N VAL A 110 -7.65 9.85 -13.84
CA VAL A 110 -6.79 10.39 -14.91
C VAL A 110 -7.32 9.96 -16.28
N ASP A 111 -7.62 8.68 -16.48
CA ASP A 111 -8.17 8.17 -17.75
C ASP A 111 -9.54 8.79 -18.10
N ARG A 112 -10.35 9.11 -17.10
CA ARG A 112 -11.64 9.80 -17.28
C ARG A 112 -11.49 11.29 -17.61
N GLY A 113 -10.31 11.87 -17.38
CA GLY A 113 -10.04 13.29 -17.58
C GLY A 113 -10.38 14.18 -16.39
N ASP A 114 -10.55 13.63 -15.18
CA ASP A 114 -10.77 14.42 -13.96
C ASP A 114 -9.52 15.23 -13.58
N TYR A 115 -8.34 14.65 -13.81
CA TYR A 115 -7.03 15.22 -13.51
C TYR A 115 -6.05 14.92 -14.65
N SER A 116 -5.02 15.76 -14.82
CA SER A 116 -3.88 15.39 -15.67
C SER A 116 -3.01 14.35 -14.97
N LEU A 117 -2.30 13.51 -15.73
CA LEU A 117 -1.35 12.56 -15.15
C LEU A 117 -0.32 13.27 -14.26
N GLU A 118 0.23 14.39 -14.73
CA GLU A 118 1.22 15.19 -14.00
C GLU A 118 0.71 15.63 -12.61
N SER A 119 -0.53 16.11 -12.53
CA SER A 119 -1.13 16.51 -11.25
C SER A 119 -1.41 15.32 -10.32
N ALA A 120 -1.58 14.12 -10.87
CA ALA A 120 -1.87 12.91 -10.12
C ALA A 120 -0.61 12.13 -9.68
N LEU A 121 0.55 12.34 -10.33
CA LEU A 121 1.80 11.61 -10.06
C LEU A 121 2.21 11.62 -8.58
N PRO A 122 2.15 12.75 -7.83
CA PRO A 122 2.50 12.75 -6.42
C PRO A 122 1.63 11.80 -5.58
N ASN A 123 0.32 11.74 -5.86
CA ASN A 123 -0.59 10.86 -5.15
C ASN A 123 -0.35 9.39 -5.55
N ILE A 124 -0.19 9.11 -6.86
CA ILE A 124 0.15 7.76 -7.34
C ILE A 124 1.44 7.24 -6.69
N ALA A 125 2.46 8.09 -6.57
CA ALA A 125 3.73 7.73 -5.95
C ALA A 125 3.57 7.37 -4.46
N ARG A 126 2.68 8.06 -3.73
CA ARG A 126 2.35 7.73 -2.34
C ARG A 126 1.67 6.38 -2.23
N GLU A 127 0.66 6.12 -3.08
CA GLU A 127 -0.02 4.83 -3.08
C GLU A 127 0.94 3.67 -3.43
N PHE A 128 1.86 3.87 -4.38
CA PHE A 128 2.91 2.87 -4.65
C PHE A 128 3.82 2.61 -3.46
N ALA A 129 4.15 3.64 -2.67
CA ALA A 129 4.94 3.49 -1.45
C ALA A 129 4.16 2.73 -0.37
N ASP A 130 2.86 2.99 -0.21
CA ASP A 130 2.01 2.29 0.76
C ASP A 130 1.77 0.84 0.36
N ILE A 131 1.56 0.55 -0.94
CA ILE A 131 1.54 -0.80 -1.49
C ILE A 131 2.84 -1.55 -1.18
N HIS A 132 4.01 -0.93 -1.45
CA HIS A 132 5.30 -1.54 -1.15
C HIS A 132 5.45 -1.84 0.35
N CYS A 133 5.02 -0.92 1.21
CA CYS A 133 5.04 -1.08 2.66
C CYS A 133 4.22 -2.28 3.12
N TYR A 134 2.96 -2.38 2.71
CA TYR A 134 2.09 -3.48 3.13
C TYR A 134 2.49 -4.81 2.50
N LEU A 135 3.03 -4.81 1.28
CA LEU A 135 3.58 -6.02 0.66
C LEU A 135 4.74 -6.57 1.50
N ASP A 136 5.67 -5.72 1.94
CA ASP A 136 6.78 -6.14 2.79
C ASP A 136 6.31 -6.62 4.17
N ILE A 137 5.34 -5.92 4.79
CA ILE A 137 4.74 -6.35 6.07
C ILE A 137 4.08 -7.73 5.90
N LEU A 138 3.29 -7.94 4.86
CA LEU A 138 2.63 -9.21 4.61
C LEU A 138 3.66 -10.32 4.38
N ALA A 139 4.69 -10.08 3.58
CA ALA A 139 5.78 -11.03 3.37
C ALA A 139 6.48 -11.38 4.70
N PHE A 140 6.77 -10.38 5.54
CA PHE A 140 7.32 -10.61 6.88
C PHE A 140 6.40 -11.50 7.74
N LYS A 141 5.10 -11.22 7.76
CA LYS A 141 4.09 -12.00 8.52
C LYS A 141 3.95 -13.43 8.04
N LEU A 142 4.27 -13.70 6.78
CA LEU A 142 4.28 -15.03 6.17
C LEU A 142 5.67 -15.69 6.20
N SER A 143 6.65 -15.07 6.86
CA SER A 143 8.05 -15.54 6.89
C SER A 143 8.68 -15.68 5.50
N ILE A 144 8.29 -14.81 4.57
CA ILE A 144 8.83 -14.73 3.20
C ILE A 144 9.97 -13.71 3.15
N ASP A 145 11.12 -14.16 2.64
CA ASP A 145 12.17 -13.26 2.14
C ASP A 145 11.72 -12.68 0.80
N LEU A 146 11.19 -11.47 0.85
CA LEU A 146 10.65 -10.80 -0.33
C LEU A 146 11.75 -10.49 -1.36
N GLY A 147 12.96 -10.16 -0.92
CA GLY A 147 14.07 -9.87 -1.84
C GLY A 147 14.50 -11.12 -2.61
N ALA A 148 14.68 -12.24 -1.90
CA ALA A 148 15.00 -13.52 -2.53
C ALA A 148 13.88 -14.00 -3.48
N ALA A 149 12.61 -13.86 -3.08
CA ALA A 149 11.47 -14.19 -3.92
C ALA A 149 11.40 -13.32 -5.18
N THR A 150 11.67 -12.01 -5.07
CA THR A 150 11.74 -11.09 -6.21
C THR A 150 12.85 -11.47 -7.18
N VAL A 151 14.07 -11.76 -6.70
CA VAL A 151 15.19 -12.20 -7.55
C VAL A 151 14.83 -13.49 -8.28
N SER A 152 14.38 -14.51 -7.54
CA SER A 152 13.99 -15.79 -8.13
C SER A 152 12.92 -15.62 -9.20
N LYS A 153 11.89 -14.79 -8.95
CA LYS A 153 10.81 -14.59 -9.91
C LYS A 153 11.27 -13.80 -11.13
N PHE A 154 12.06 -12.75 -10.95
CA PHE A 154 12.60 -11.96 -12.05
C PHE A 154 13.42 -12.85 -12.99
N ASP A 155 14.33 -13.63 -12.44
CA ASP A 155 15.22 -14.49 -13.21
C ASP A 155 14.44 -15.61 -13.93
N GLU A 156 13.46 -16.24 -13.27
CA GLU A 156 12.53 -17.20 -13.90
C GLU A 156 11.83 -16.59 -15.12
N VAL A 157 11.34 -15.35 -15.01
CA VAL A 157 10.68 -14.66 -16.12
C VAL A 157 11.67 -14.32 -17.24
N SER A 158 12.87 -13.82 -16.90
CA SER A 158 13.92 -13.55 -17.88
C SER A 158 14.25 -14.78 -18.72
N GLU A 159 14.36 -15.96 -18.09
CA GLU A 159 14.59 -17.21 -18.80
C GLU A 159 13.47 -17.54 -19.77
N ARG A 160 12.23 -17.48 -19.27
CA ARG A 160 11.03 -17.80 -20.04
C ARG A 160 10.87 -16.93 -21.28
N ILE A 161 11.38 -15.70 -21.27
CA ILE A 161 11.33 -14.77 -22.40
C ILE A 161 12.64 -14.72 -23.21
N GLY A 162 13.65 -15.52 -22.87
CA GLY A 162 14.96 -15.53 -23.54
C GLY A 162 15.80 -14.27 -23.29
N SER A 163 15.56 -13.54 -22.20
CA SER A 163 16.33 -12.37 -21.81
C SER A 163 17.64 -12.76 -21.12
N SER A 164 18.73 -12.10 -21.51
CA SER A 164 20.04 -12.23 -20.85
C SER A 164 20.15 -11.42 -19.55
N ILE A 165 19.18 -10.57 -19.24
CA ILE A 165 19.17 -9.71 -18.05
C ILE A 165 18.72 -10.53 -16.84
N ARG A 166 19.52 -10.54 -15.78
CA ARG A 166 19.25 -11.23 -14.52
C ARG A 166 19.58 -10.32 -13.34
N LEU A 167 18.89 -10.50 -12.21
CA LEU A 167 19.19 -9.79 -10.96
C LEU A 167 20.29 -10.51 -10.16
N CYS A 168 20.34 -11.83 -10.24
CA CYS A 168 21.47 -12.58 -9.72
C CYS A 168 22.56 -12.71 -10.79
N GLU A 169 23.83 -12.54 -10.42
CA GLU A 169 24.89 -13.00 -11.29
C GLU A 169 24.83 -14.53 -11.40
N PRO A 170 25.10 -15.11 -12.58
CA PRO A 170 25.31 -16.55 -12.66
C PRO A 170 26.41 -16.92 -11.67
N VAL A 171 26.14 -17.91 -10.81
CA VAL A 171 27.17 -18.44 -9.91
C VAL A 171 28.32 -18.89 -10.80
N LYS A 172 29.45 -18.16 -10.77
CA LYS A 172 30.68 -18.66 -11.37
C LYS A 172 30.96 -19.99 -10.69
N GLU A 173 30.93 -21.08 -11.45
CA GLU A 173 31.45 -22.34 -10.94
C GLU A 173 32.83 -22.05 -10.35
N PRO A 174 33.10 -22.43 -9.10
CA PRO A 174 34.39 -22.13 -8.51
C PRO A 174 35.46 -22.71 -9.43
N ASP A 175 36.47 -21.91 -9.79
CA ASP A 175 37.60 -22.37 -10.58
C ASP A 175 38.03 -23.73 -10.04
N VAL A 176 37.86 -24.77 -10.86
CA VAL A 176 38.39 -26.09 -10.53
C VAL A 176 39.87 -25.88 -10.32
N CYS A 177 40.33 -26.02 -9.08
CA CYS A 177 41.75 -25.92 -8.76
C CYS A 177 42.47 -26.94 -9.65
N GLY A 178 43.28 -26.45 -10.60
CA GLY A 178 44.01 -27.30 -11.55
C GLY A 178 44.93 -28.32 -10.87
N ALA A 179 45.19 -28.16 -9.57
CA ALA A 179 45.95 -29.11 -8.76
C ALA A 179 45.12 -30.29 -8.21
N CYS A 180 43.79 -30.20 -8.12
CA CYS A 180 42.95 -31.22 -7.44
C CYS A 180 41.95 -31.96 -8.36
N ASN A 181 41.95 -31.70 -9.66
CA ASN A 181 41.18 -32.44 -10.68
C ASN A 181 39.71 -32.72 -10.28
N GLY A 182 39.04 -31.76 -9.63
CA GLY A 182 37.62 -31.85 -9.27
C GLY A 182 37.26 -32.70 -8.04
N LYS A 183 38.21 -33.21 -7.25
CA LYS A 183 37.88 -33.89 -5.98
C LYS A 183 37.79 -32.88 -4.82
N ARG A 184 36.65 -32.20 -4.66
CA ARG A 184 36.30 -31.58 -3.38
C ARG A 184 35.68 -32.62 -2.48
N GLU A 185 36.37 -32.99 -1.40
CA GLU A 185 35.70 -33.61 -0.27
C GLU A 185 34.62 -32.64 0.24
N VAL A 186 33.41 -33.19 0.37
CA VAL A 186 32.23 -32.47 0.82
C VAL A 186 32.48 -32.01 2.25
N PHE A 187 32.76 -30.72 2.44
CA PHE A 187 32.65 -30.10 3.76
C PHE A 187 31.17 -30.07 4.14
N HIS A 188 30.70 -31.13 4.79
CA HIS A 188 29.50 -31.07 5.62
C HIS A 188 29.75 -29.99 6.69
N ARG A 189 29.17 -28.80 6.52
CA ARG A 189 28.86 -27.95 7.69
C ARG A 189 27.63 -28.57 8.34
N GLY A 190 27.86 -29.32 9.42
CA GLY A 190 26.81 -29.64 10.37
C GLY A 190 26.20 -28.34 10.86
N LEU A 191 24.92 -28.14 10.57
CA LEU A 191 24.06 -27.28 11.38
C LEU A 191 23.62 -28.15 12.55
N GLU A 192 24.49 -28.23 13.56
CA GLU A 192 24.09 -28.61 14.91
C GLU A 192 23.50 -27.36 15.57
N ASP A 193 22.22 -27.47 15.93
CA ASP A 193 21.55 -26.91 17.11
C ASP A 193 22.07 -25.60 17.73
N GLY A 194 21.23 -24.57 17.76
CA GLY A 194 21.46 -23.39 18.62
C GLY A 194 20.42 -22.28 18.49
N TRP A 195 19.36 -22.40 19.30
CA TRP A 195 18.47 -21.37 19.89
C TRP A 195 18.25 -20.02 19.17
#